data_AF-A0A239RHQ8-F1
#
_entry.id   AF-A0A239RHQ8-F1
#
_cell.length_a   1.000
_cell.length_b   1.000
_cell.length_c   1.000
_cell.angle_alpha   90.00
_cell.angle_beta   90.00
_cell.angle_gamma   90.00
#
_symmetry.space_group_name_H-M   'P 1'
#
loop_
_entity.id
_entity.type
_entity.pdbx_description
1 polymer ?
#
loop_
_entity_poly.entity_id
_entity_poly.type
_entity_poly.pdbx_seq_one_letter_code
_entity_poly.pdbx_strand_id
1 'polypeptide(L)'
;MKTKKNFICVITLCTLVLASCGGDGDDPMVIPTPSAPTTPISGDIDINFSFDYVNSKDSRPLMQSNSFSQQQKDSLQTAFTQEMGKVNGKRSKVVTAATFLVSLKCRVPYGHEWKVTDTHDYDYVGRYTKKGLFLNEFVENGSTHKPWGEMIPTHPRYPRQNIKNLGDEYENGLHCSSYIGWCLFNGNAVTDVALLEKTYANDYRTFPSTKELALKGNVDLIRVGDLIGFPGHIAIVIGIKGDLVVYASAEGGSAYPGKGISWLTFNKKTIDFDKFTYKYFIQMNKVYGD
;
A
#
# COMPACT_ATOMS: atom_id res chain seq x y z
N MET A 1 17.54 -50.93 30.95
CA MET A 1 17.18 -50.18 32.19
C MET A 1 18.34 -49.29 32.60
N LYS A 2 18.27 -48.00 32.28
CA LYS A 2 18.91 -46.87 32.99
C LYS A 2 18.45 -45.58 32.32
N THR A 3 17.74 -44.79 33.11
CA THR A 3 17.03 -43.55 32.82
C THR A 3 17.94 -42.32 32.81
N LYS A 4 17.36 -41.19 32.33
CA LYS A 4 17.66 -39.77 32.60
C LYS A 4 18.74 -39.15 31.68
N LYS A 5 18.59 -37.93 31.14
CA LYS A 5 18.02 -36.70 31.74
C LYS A 5 17.50 -35.74 30.66
N ASN A 6 16.35 -35.11 30.93
CA ASN A 6 15.86 -33.91 30.27
C ASN A 6 16.67 -32.69 30.73
N PHE A 7 16.97 -31.78 29.80
CA PHE A 7 17.44 -30.44 30.09
C PHE A 7 16.26 -29.48 29.94
N ILE A 8 15.80 -28.94 31.07
CA ILE A 8 14.93 -27.77 31.15
C ILE A 8 15.85 -26.61 31.51
N CYS A 9 15.98 -25.62 30.62
CA CYS A 9 16.64 -24.36 30.93
C CYS A 9 15.54 -23.36 31.30
N VAL A 10 15.41 -23.12 32.61
CA VAL A 10 14.62 -22.03 33.19
C VAL A 10 15.51 -20.78 33.11
N ILE A 11 15.09 -19.76 32.37
CA ILE A 11 15.65 -18.42 32.52
C ILE A 11 14.59 -17.55 33.20
N THR A 12 14.84 -17.37 34.49
CA THR A 12 14.24 -16.39 35.40
C THR A 12 14.45 -14.98 34.86
N LEU A 13 13.40 -14.16 34.79
CA LEU A 13 13.54 -12.71 34.69
C LEU A 13 12.94 -12.06 35.94
N CYS A 14 13.81 -11.35 36.65
CA CYS A 14 13.56 -10.68 37.92
C CYS A 14 12.45 -9.63 37.82
N THR A 15 11.51 -9.72 38.75
CA THR A 15 10.77 -8.59 39.30
C THR A 15 11.71 -7.65 40.04
N LEU A 16 11.81 -6.40 39.58
CA LEU A 16 12.20 -5.28 40.43
C LEU A 16 10.98 -4.37 40.59
N VAL A 17 10.44 -4.35 41.81
CA VAL A 17 9.49 -3.36 42.29
C VAL A 17 10.33 -2.24 42.91
N LEU A 18 10.24 -1.04 42.35
CA LEU A 18 10.59 0.19 43.06
C LEU A 18 9.40 1.14 42.95
N ALA A 19 8.74 1.31 44.08
CA ALA A 19 7.79 2.39 44.31
C ALA A 19 8.55 3.71 44.47
N SER A 20 8.19 4.73 43.70
CA SER A 20 8.48 6.13 43.98
C SER A 20 7.27 6.95 43.52
N CYS A 21 6.86 7.89 44.37
CA CYS A 21 5.61 8.63 44.28
C CYS A 21 5.67 9.80 43.29
N GLY A 22 4.55 10.07 42.62
CA GLY A 22 4.04 11.42 42.32
C GLY A 22 4.60 12.14 41.08
N GLY A 23 3.77 12.25 40.04
CA GLY A 23 3.94 13.23 38.95
C GLY A 23 3.12 12.85 37.72
N ASP A 24 2.05 13.60 37.44
CA ASP A 24 1.30 13.55 36.19
C ASP A 24 2.20 13.80 34.98
N GLY A 25 2.02 13.03 33.90
CA GLY A 25 2.60 13.35 32.59
C GLY A 25 2.92 12.13 31.72
N ASP A 26 2.02 11.87 30.77
CA ASP A 26 2.24 11.16 29.51
C ASP A 26 3.03 9.84 29.57
N ASP A 27 2.30 8.76 29.84
CA ASP A 27 2.74 7.41 29.51
C ASP A 27 3.02 7.34 27.99
N PRO A 28 4.24 7.01 27.52
CA PRO A 28 4.52 6.92 26.11
C PRO A 28 3.71 5.78 25.52
N MET A 29 2.69 6.15 24.75
CA MET A 29 1.84 5.22 24.02
C MET A 29 2.74 4.35 23.13
N VAL A 30 2.90 3.07 23.49
CA VAL A 30 3.62 2.08 22.68
C VAL A 30 2.78 1.85 21.42
N ILE A 31 3.11 2.57 20.35
CA ILE A 31 2.48 2.39 19.04
C ILE A 31 2.99 1.05 18.49
N PRO A 32 2.12 0.09 18.15
CA PRO A 32 2.55 -1.14 17.49
C PRO A 32 3.22 -0.77 16.17
N THR A 33 4.52 -1.03 16.05
CA THR A 33 5.22 -0.95 14.77
C THR A 33 4.61 -1.98 13.83
N PRO A 34 4.20 -1.60 12.60
CA PRO A 34 3.80 -2.57 11.59
C PRO A 34 4.92 -3.59 11.41
N SER A 35 4.66 -4.85 11.74
CA SER A 35 5.62 -5.92 11.58
C SER A 35 5.48 -6.43 10.16
N ALA A 36 6.50 -6.24 9.30
CA ALA A 36 6.51 -6.91 8.00
C ALA A 36 6.84 -8.41 8.19
N PRO A 37 6.44 -9.27 7.24
CA PRO A 37 6.73 -10.69 7.29
C PRO A 37 8.25 -10.95 7.27
N THR A 38 8.71 -11.86 8.13
CA THR A 38 10.06 -12.44 8.05
C THR A 38 10.11 -13.44 6.90
N THR A 39 11.00 -13.20 5.93
CA THR A 39 11.21 -14.00 4.71
C THR A 39 11.57 -15.46 5.01
N PRO A 40 11.12 -16.41 4.16
CA PRO A 40 12.10 -17.21 3.42
C PRO A 40 11.97 -17.06 1.90
N ILE A 41 13.13 -17.17 1.26
CA ILE A 41 13.34 -17.16 -0.18
C ILE A 41 12.79 -18.49 -0.73
N SER A 42 12.01 -18.42 -1.82
CA SER A 42 11.41 -19.53 -2.58
C SER A 42 10.20 -20.22 -1.95
N GLY A 43 9.02 -20.02 -2.57
CA GLY A 43 7.78 -20.75 -2.28
C GLY A 43 7.05 -20.19 -1.07
N ASP A 44 5.83 -19.68 -1.28
CA ASP A 44 4.91 -19.16 -0.26
C ASP A 44 5.53 -18.19 0.76
N ILE A 45 5.43 -16.88 0.47
CA ILE A 45 5.68 -15.85 1.49
C ILE A 45 4.64 -16.08 2.59
N ASP A 46 5.11 -16.51 3.77
CA ASP A 46 4.25 -16.68 4.94
C ASP A 46 3.64 -15.31 5.30
N ILE A 47 2.34 -15.19 5.07
CA ILE A 47 1.61 -13.94 5.23
C ILE A 47 1.38 -13.70 6.71
N ASN A 48 2.22 -12.86 7.33
CA ASN A 48 1.94 -12.25 8.61
C ASN A 48 1.61 -10.76 8.42
N PHE A 49 0.44 -10.47 7.85
CA PHE A 49 -0.09 -9.11 7.84
C PHE A 49 -0.56 -8.73 9.24
N SER A 50 -0.39 -7.46 9.62
CA SER A 50 -0.90 -6.94 10.89
C SER A 50 -2.43 -6.83 10.94
N PHE A 51 -3.12 -7.11 9.84
CA PHE A 51 -4.57 -7.02 9.69
C PHE A 51 -5.21 -8.38 9.42
N ASP A 52 -6.44 -8.59 9.89
CA ASP A 52 -7.21 -9.82 9.65
C ASP A 52 -7.85 -9.82 8.26
N TYR A 53 -7.11 -10.31 7.27
CA TYR A 53 -7.58 -10.44 5.89
C TYR A 53 -8.46 -11.68 5.63
N VAL A 54 -8.64 -12.55 6.63
CA VAL A 54 -9.39 -13.81 6.48
C VAL A 54 -10.83 -13.61 6.92
N ASN A 55 -11.05 -13.00 8.08
CA ASN A 55 -12.38 -12.88 8.69
C ASN A 55 -12.95 -11.47 8.66
N SER A 56 -12.22 -10.49 8.12
CA SER A 56 -12.66 -9.10 8.09
C SER A 56 -12.60 -8.47 6.71
N LYS A 57 -13.15 -7.25 6.61
CA LYS A 57 -12.99 -6.36 5.46
C LYS A 57 -12.22 -5.14 5.94
N ASP A 58 -11.46 -4.52 5.05
CA ASP A 58 -10.76 -3.28 5.38
C ASP A 58 -11.77 -2.19 5.76
N SER A 59 -11.76 -1.82 7.03
CA SER A 59 -12.68 -0.88 7.67
C SER A 59 -11.94 0.29 8.31
N ARG A 60 -10.63 0.40 8.07
CA ARG A 60 -9.81 1.50 8.56
C ARG A 60 -10.40 2.84 8.11
N PRO A 61 -10.36 3.92 8.92
CA PRO A 61 -10.82 5.23 8.47
C PRO A 61 -9.96 5.73 7.30
N LEU A 62 -10.51 6.63 6.48
CA LEU A 62 -9.68 7.39 5.54
C LEU A 62 -8.74 8.32 6.32
N MET A 63 -7.53 8.53 5.82
CA MET A 63 -6.60 9.50 6.37
C MET A 63 -7.20 10.90 6.22
N GLN A 64 -6.96 11.71 7.24
CA GLN A 64 -7.34 13.10 7.37
C GLN A 64 -6.10 13.89 7.83
N SER A 65 -6.11 15.21 7.68
CA SER A 65 -5.02 16.13 8.06
C SER A 65 -4.42 15.85 9.45
N ASN A 66 -5.28 15.57 10.44
CA ASN A 66 -4.92 15.33 11.83
C ASN A 66 -4.77 13.84 12.20
N SER A 67 -4.72 12.93 11.21
CA SER A 67 -4.57 11.49 11.48
C SER A 67 -3.28 11.13 12.21
N PHE A 68 -2.23 11.93 12.05
CA PHE A 68 -0.92 11.72 12.67
C PHE A 68 -0.34 13.02 13.22
N SER A 69 0.20 12.99 14.44
CA SER A 69 1.08 14.04 14.95
C SER A 69 2.42 14.04 14.20
N GLN A 70 3.19 15.13 14.29
CA GLN A 70 4.51 15.19 13.63
C GLN A 70 5.43 14.03 14.04
N GLN A 71 5.50 13.74 15.35
CA GLN A 71 6.27 12.60 15.87
C GLN A 71 5.83 11.26 15.27
N GLN A 72 4.52 11.06 15.06
CA GLN A 72 3.99 9.86 14.42
C GLN A 72 4.39 9.81 12.94
N LYS A 73 4.35 10.94 12.23
CA LYS A 73 4.79 11.03 10.83
C LYS A 73 6.26 10.66 10.68
N ASP A 74 7.12 11.20 11.54
CA ASP A 74 8.56 10.91 11.53
C ASP A 74 8.86 9.45 11.88
N SER A 75 8.10 8.90 12.84
CA SER A 75 8.19 7.48 13.22
C SER A 75 7.76 6.55 12.08
N LEU A 76 6.68 6.89 11.36
CA LEU A 76 6.23 6.14 10.19
C LEU A 76 7.22 6.21 9.04
N GLN A 77 7.81 7.38 8.78
CA GLN A 77 8.84 7.54 7.77
C GLN A 77 10.09 6.69 8.10
N THR A 78 10.48 6.67 9.37
CA THR A 78 11.57 5.82 9.87
C THR A 78 11.23 4.34 9.70
N ALA A 79 10.04 3.92 10.14
CA ALA A 79 9.58 2.54 10.02
C ALA A 79 9.54 2.08 8.56
N PHE A 80 9.00 2.90 7.65
CA PHE A 80 8.99 2.62 6.22
C PHE A 80 10.41 2.38 5.68
N THR A 81 11.35 3.29 5.98
CA THR A 81 12.75 3.15 5.56
C THR A 81 13.39 1.88 6.11
N GLN A 82 13.13 1.55 7.38
CA GLN A 82 13.63 0.32 8.01
C GLN A 82 13.08 -0.94 7.35
N GLU A 83 11.76 -1.03 7.13
CA GLU A 83 11.14 -2.18 6.46
C GLU A 83 11.67 -2.37 5.04
N MET A 84 11.80 -1.28 4.28
CA MET A 84 12.38 -1.31 2.93
C MET A 84 13.87 -1.73 2.94
N GLY A 85 14.59 -1.49 4.04
CA GLY A 85 15.98 -1.89 4.24
C GLY A 85 16.17 -3.35 4.66
N LYS A 86 15.17 -3.98 5.29
CA LYS A 86 15.21 -5.38 5.75
C LYS A 86 15.07 -6.39 4.61
N VAL A 87 14.39 -6.02 3.53
CA VAL A 87 14.09 -6.91 2.41
C VAL A 87 15.05 -6.73 1.23
N ASN A 88 15.40 -7.84 0.59
CA ASN A 88 16.26 -7.87 -0.60
C ASN A 88 15.45 -8.19 -1.87
N GLY A 89 15.92 -7.66 -3.00
CA GLY A 89 15.28 -7.84 -4.31
C GLY A 89 14.17 -6.82 -4.60
N LYS A 90 14.00 -6.48 -5.88
CA LYS A 90 13.02 -5.48 -6.33
C LYS A 90 11.59 -5.93 -6.02
N ARG A 91 11.22 -7.19 -6.31
CA ARG A 91 9.89 -7.75 -6.02
C ARG A 91 9.51 -7.58 -4.54
N SER A 92 10.37 -8.04 -3.64
CA SER A 92 10.13 -7.96 -2.19
C SER A 92 9.98 -6.52 -1.71
N LYS A 93 10.79 -5.59 -2.22
CA LYS A 93 10.70 -4.16 -1.88
C LYS A 93 9.41 -3.53 -2.39
N VAL A 94 8.98 -3.83 -3.62
CA VAL A 94 7.70 -3.34 -4.17
C VAL A 94 6.52 -3.85 -3.34
N VAL A 95 6.52 -5.14 -3.00
CA VAL A 95 5.47 -5.76 -2.17
C VAL A 95 5.47 -5.18 -0.75
N THR A 96 6.66 -4.93 -0.18
CA THR A 96 6.80 -4.28 1.14
C THR A 96 6.22 -2.88 1.12
N ALA A 97 6.52 -2.08 0.09
CA ALA A 97 5.95 -0.74 -0.08
C ALA A 97 4.42 -0.78 -0.16
N ALA A 98 3.88 -1.66 -1.01
CA ALA A 98 2.44 -1.84 -1.17
C ALA A 98 1.76 -2.25 0.15
N THR A 99 2.33 -3.24 0.83
CA THR A 99 1.84 -3.78 2.11
C THR A 99 1.87 -2.73 3.22
N PHE A 100 2.90 -1.87 3.24
CA PHE A 100 3.05 -0.86 4.28
C PHE A 100 1.85 0.11 4.32
N LEU A 101 1.39 0.61 3.17
CA LEU A 101 0.24 1.54 3.12
C LEU A 101 -1.07 0.88 3.56
N VAL A 102 -1.27 -0.41 3.26
CA VAL A 102 -2.45 -1.16 3.73
C VAL A 102 -2.33 -1.65 5.19
N SER A 103 -1.17 -1.47 5.81
CA SER A 103 -0.92 -1.80 7.22
C SER A 103 -1.00 -0.57 8.14
N LEU A 104 -1.11 0.65 7.59
CA LEU A 104 -1.35 1.87 8.35
C LEU A 104 -2.69 1.80 9.11
N LYS A 105 -2.82 2.55 10.20
CA LYS A 105 -4.08 2.65 10.97
C LYS A 105 -5.24 3.29 10.19
N CYS A 106 -4.93 4.02 9.12
CA CYS A 106 -5.89 4.65 8.21
C CYS A 106 -5.52 4.37 6.75
N ARG A 107 -6.47 4.54 5.84
CA ARG A 107 -6.31 4.38 4.39
C ARG A 107 -5.89 5.70 3.78
N VAL A 108 -4.85 5.70 2.95
CA VAL A 108 -4.56 6.85 2.08
C VAL A 108 -5.78 7.08 1.16
N PRO A 109 -6.33 8.30 1.05
CA PRO A 109 -7.50 8.59 0.23
C PRO A 109 -7.28 8.30 -1.25
N TYR A 110 -8.37 8.22 -2.01
CA TYR A 110 -8.28 8.16 -3.47
C TYR A 110 -8.03 9.55 -4.04
N GLY A 111 -7.00 9.67 -4.86
CA GLY A 111 -6.67 10.93 -5.52
C GLY A 111 -7.47 11.18 -6.80
N HIS A 112 -8.27 12.24 -6.85
CA HIS A 112 -9.00 12.68 -8.05
C HIS A 112 -8.15 13.58 -8.95
N GLU A 113 -7.11 13.03 -9.59
CA GLU A 113 -6.20 13.84 -10.40
C GLU A 113 -6.76 14.22 -11.79
N TRP A 114 -6.38 15.41 -12.26
CA TRP A 114 -6.51 15.77 -13.67
C TRP A 114 -5.22 15.42 -14.41
N LYS A 115 -5.32 14.49 -15.37
CA LYS A 115 -4.16 13.89 -16.05
C LYS A 115 -3.22 14.87 -16.76
N VAL A 116 -3.71 16.06 -17.14
CA VAL A 116 -2.93 17.10 -17.82
C VAL A 116 -2.63 18.20 -16.81
N THR A 117 -1.50 18.10 -16.15
CA THR A 117 -1.04 19.15 -15.25
C THR A 117 -0.58 20.34 -16.08
N ASP A 118 -1.30 21.46 -15.99
CA ASP A 118 -0.93 22.74 -16.61
C ASP A 118 -0.39 23.77 -15.61
N THR A 119 -0.28 23.39 -14.33
CA THR A 119 0.33 24.18 -13.26
C THR A 119 0.96 23.29 -12.21
N HIS A 120 2.09 23.73 -11.64
CA HIS A 120 2.85 22.97 -10.64
C HIS A 120 2.05 22.67 -9.35
N ASP A 121 0.97 23.41 -9.06
CA ASP A 121 0.14 23.17 -7.88
C ASP A 121 -0.44 21.74 -7.82
N TYR A 122 -0.55 21.06 -8.96
CA TYR A 122 -1.11 19.70 -9.08
C TYR A 122 -0.06 18.60 -9.34
N ASP A 123 1.25 18.89 -9.35
CA ASP A 123 2.30 17.91 -9.66
C ASP A 123 2.29 16.68 -8.74
N TYR A 124 1.78 16.80 -7.51
CA TYR A 124 1.66 15.71 -6.52
C TYR A 124 0.24 15.52 -6.00
N VAL A 125 -0.74 15.89 -6.82
CA VAL A 125 -2.16 15.73 -6.50
C VAL A 125 -2.64 14.42 -7.09
N GLY A 126 -3.07 13.50 -6.23
CA GLY A 126 -3.44 12.14 -6.60
C GLY A 126 -2.27 11.26 -7.09
N ARG A 127 -1.05 11.80 -7.07
CA ARG A 127 0.20 11.13 -7.43
C ARG A 127 1.30 11.56 -6.47
N TYR A 128 2.27 10.69 -6.25
CA TYR A 128 3.47 11.03 -5.48
C TYR A 128 4.60 10.11 -5.91
N THR A 129 5.36 10.45 -6.94
CA THR A 129 6.43 9.59 -7.46
C THR A 129 7.77 9.91 -6.79
N LYS A 130 7.75 10.09 -5.46
CA LYS A 130 8.95 10.31 -4.62
C LYS A 130 9.17 9.16 -3.65
N LYS A 131 10.37 9.11 -3.07
CA LYS A 131 10.72 8.13 -2.03
C LYS A 131 10.04 8.48 -0.71
N GLY A 132 9.64 7.45 0.03
CA GLY A 132 9.04 7.62 1.34
C GLY A 132 7.55 7.91 1.28
N LEU A 133 7.01 8.36 2.42
CA LEU A 133 5.59 8.61 2.62
C LEU A 133 5.31 10.11 2.44
N PHE A 134 4.20 10.45 1.81
CA PHE A 134 3.80 11.86 1.67
C PHE A 134 2.92 12.30 2.84
N LEU A 135 3.55 12.51 4.00
CA LEU A 135 2.86 12.89 5.25
C LEU A 135 3.11 14.34 5.67
N ASN A 136 4.11 14.99 5.08
CA ASN A 136 4.50 16.37 5.36
C ASN A 136 4.34 17.22 4.10
N GLU A 137 3.88 18.44 4.28
CA GLU A 137 3.88 19.46 3.23
C GLU A 137 5.31 19.82 2.83
N PHE A 138 5.50 20.12 1.54
CA PHE A 138 6.75 20.69 1.04
C PHE A 138 6.48 21.70 -0.08
N VAL A 139 7.46 22.56 -0.34
CA VAL A 139 7.42 23.55 -1.41
C VAL A 139 8.41 23.15 -2.51
N GLU A 140 7.95 23.15 -3.76
CA GLU A 140 8.77 22.87 -4.94
C GLU A 140 8.25 23.67 -6.13
N ASN A 141 9.14 24.22 -6.95
CA ASN A 141 8.78 25.06 -8.11
C ASN A 141 7.81 26.23 -7.80
N GLY A 142 7.85 26.74 -6.57
CA GLY A 142 6.96 27.82 -6.12
C GLY A 142 5.57 27.36 -5.67
N SER A 143 5.24 26.07 -5.78
CA SER A 143 3.98 25.47 -5.39
C SER A 143 4.10 24.77 -4.03
N THR A 144 3.05 24.88 -3.21
CA THR A 144 2.94 24.17 -1.93
C THR A 144 2.17 22.88 -2.13
N HIS A 145 2.79 21.73 -1.85
CA HIS A 145 2.17 20.43 -2.08
C HIS A 145 1.67 19.82 -0.77
N LYS A 146 0.35 19.64 -0.68
CA LYS A 146 -0.33 19.13 0.52
C LYS A 146 -0.22 17.60 0.61
N PRO A 147 0.11 17.04 1.79
CA PRO A 147 0.27 15.60 1.98
C PRO A 147 -1.04 14.81 1.86
N TRP A 148 -0.92 13.48 1.88
CA TRP A 148 -2.08 12.60 1.89
C TRP A 148 -3.01 12.88 3.08
N GLY A 149 -4.32 12.91 2.83
CA GLY A 149 -5.34 13.20 3.85
C GLY A 149 -5.65 14.70 4.05
N GLU A 150 -4.85 15.62 3.49
CA GLU A 150 -5.17 17.05 3.50
C GLU A 150 -6.15 17.41 2.39
N MET A 151 -7.06 18.35 2.69
CA MET A 151 -7.98 18.88 1.67
C MET A 151 -7.21 19.71 0.65
N ILE A 152 -7.50 19.48 -0.62
CA ILE A 152 -6.98 20.22 -1.76
C ILE A 152 -8.12 20.63 -2.70
N PRO A 153 -7.97 21.75 -3.44
CA PRO A 153 -8.91 22.11 -4.47
C PRO A 153 -9.02 21.03 -5.55
N THR A 154 -10.25 20.77 -6.00
CA THR A 154 -10.50 20.00 -7.21
C THR A 154 -10.00 20.79 -8.41
N HIS A 155 -9.19 20.14 -9.25
CA HIS A 155 -8.68 20.77 -10.45
C HIS A 155 -9.85 21.31 -11.30
N PRO A 156 -9.82 22.58 -11.77
CA PRO A 156 -10.96 23.19 -12.46
C PRO A 156 -11.45 22.43 -13.71
N ARG A 157 -10.55 21.68 -14.35
CA ARG A 157 -10.85 20.83 -15.52
C ARG A 157 -11.17 19.37 -15.20
N TYR A 158 -11.11 18.97 -13.93
CA TYR A 158 -11.48 17.60 -13.55
C TYR A 158 -12.97 17.38 -13.84
N PRO A 159 -13.37 16.27 -14.49
CA PRO A 159 -14.76 16.00 -14.83
C PRO A 159 -15.55 15.52 -13.60
N ARG A 160 -15.68 16.39 -12.59
CA ARG A 160 -16.31 16.09 -11.28
C ARG A 160 -17.73 15.57 -11.37
N GLN A 161 -18.47 15.93 -12.42
CA GLN A 161 -19.82 15.45 -12.67
C GLN A 161 -19.90 13.92 -12.82
N ASN A 162 -18.79 13.25 -13.12
CA ASN A 162 -18.73 11.80 -13.24
C ASN A 162 -18.59 11.11 -11.87
N ILE A 163 -18.33 11.85 -10.79
CA ILE A 163 -18.13 11.34 -9.44
C ILE A 163 -19.20 11.94 -8.53
N LYS A 164 -20.12 11.09 -8.06
CA LYS A 164 -21.20 11.53 -7.17
C LYS A 164 -20.60 12.12 -5.88
N ASN A 165 -21.12 13.28 -5.46
CA ASN A 165 -20.74 14.01 -4.24
C ASN A 165 -19.31 14.57 -4.20
N LEU A 166 -18.57 14.60 -5.32
CA LEU A 166 -17.28 15.29 -5.35
C LEU A 166 -17.50 16.81 -5.37
N GLY A 167 -16.92 17.51 -4.40
CA GLY A 167 -17.08 18.95 -4.20
C GLY A 167 -16.02 19.79 -4.90
N ASP A 168 -15.82 21.01 -4.39
CA ASP A 168 -14.73 21.90 -4.81
C ASP A 168 -13.39 21.52 -4.18
N GLU A 169 -13.40 20.68 -3.14
CA GLU A 169 -12.21 20.17 -2.47
C GLU A 169 -12.37 18.66 -2.18
N TYR A 170 -11.25 17.96 -2.03
CA TYR A 170 -11.18 16.55 -1.65
C TYR A 170 -9.85 16.24 -0.95
N GLU A 171 -9.74 15.14 -0.21
CA GLU A 171 -8.47 14.78 0.41
C GLU A 171 -7.44 14.29 -0.63
N ASN A 172 -6.23 14.82 -0.57
CA ASN A 172 -5.14 14.33 -1.40
C ASN A 172 -4.80 12.87 -1.06
N GLY A 173 -4.31 12.13 -2.05
CA GLY A 173 -4.11 10.70 -1.95
C GLY A 173 -3.41 10.11 -3.17
N LEU A 174 -3.75 8.87 -3.52
CA LEU A 174 -3.24 8.19 -4.70
C LEU A 174 -4.39 7.59 -5.50
N HIS A 175 -4.38 7.73 -6.83
CA HIS A 175 -5.22 6.91 -7.70
C HIS A 175 -4.57 5.52 -7.91
N CYS A 176 -5.29 4.61 -8.56
CA CYS A 176 -4.85 3.22 -8.70
C CYS A 176 -3.49 3.08 -9.42
N SER A 177 -3.25 3.87 -10.47
CA SER A 177 -2.02 3.80 -11.26
C SER A 177 -0.82 4.45 -10.56
N SER A 178 -1.03 5.59 -9.89
CA SER A 178 0.03 6.25 -9.11
C SER A 178 0.38 5.47 -7.85
N TYR A 179 -0.55 4.72 -7.26
CA TYR A 179 -0.23 3.78 -6.19
C TYR A 179 0.74 2.69 -6.66
N ILE A 180 0.48 2.07 -7.81
CA ILE A 180 1.42 1.10 -8.40
C ILE A 180 2.76 1.78 -8.74
N GLY A 181 2.72 2.98 -9.34
CA GLY A 181 3.92 3.75 -9.66
C GLY A 181 4.77 4.04 -8.43
N TRP A 182 4.16 4.53 -7.34
CA TRP A 182 4.84 4.77 -6.07
C TRP A 182 5.45 3.48 -5.49
N CYS A 183 4.76 2.34 -5.58
CA CYS A 183 5.30 1.05 -5.13
C CYS A 183 6.52 0.62 -5.97
N LEU A 184 6.42 0.69 -7.30
CA LEU A 184 7.51 0.36 -8.23
C LEU A 184 8.73 1.26 -8.02
N PHE A 185 8.49 2.56 -7.83
CA PHE A 185 9.52 3.54 -7.57
C PHE A 185 10.20 3.24 -6.24
N ASN A 186 9.46 3.12 -5.14
CA ASN A 186 10.02 2.85 -3.81
C ASN A 186 10.77 1.51 -3.76
N GLY A 187 10.31 0.51 -4.51
CA GLY A 187 10.99 -0.77 -4.66
C GLY A 187 12.24 -0.78 -5.55
N ASN A 188 12.61 0.35 -6.17
CA ASN A 188 13.66 0.46 -7.19
C ASN A 188 13.45 -0.49 -8.37
N ALA A 189 12.21 -0.92 -8.62
CA ALA A 189 11.87 -1.76 -9.76
C ALA A 189 11.94 -0.93 -11.05
N VAL A 190 11.42 0.30 -10.97
CA VAL A 190 11.42 1.29 -12.04
C VAL A 190 11.91 2.61 -11.46
N THR A 191 12.89 3.24 -12.09
CA THR A 191 13.48 4.52 -11.63
C THR A 191 13.14 5.70 -12.55
N ASP A 192 12.53 5.44 -13.70
CA ASP A 192 12.06 6.46 -14.63
C ASP A 192 10.74 7.06 -14.11
N VAL A 193 10.83 8.24 -13.50
CA VAL A 193 9.68 8.97 -12.93
C VAL A 193 8.69 9.37 -14.03
N ALA A 194 9.17 9.87 -15.16
CA ALA A 194 8.32 10.32 -16.25
C ALA A 194 7.53 9.16 -16.87
N LEU A 195 8.12 7.95 -16.93
CA LEU A 195 7.40 6.74 -17.31
C LEU A 195 6.29 6.40 -16.33
N LEU A 196 6.55 6.45 -15.03
CA LEU A 196 5.55 6.11 -14.01
C LEU A 196 4.39 7.10 -13.98
N GLU A 197 4.67 8.40 -14.12
CA GLU A 197 3.64 9.46 -14.08
C GLU A 197 2.73 9.49 -15.31
N LYS A 198 3.20 9.00 -16.46
CA LYS A 198 2.38 8.87 -17.67
C LYS A 198 1.64 7.53 -17.78
N THR A 199 1.93 6.56 -16.90
CA THR A 199 1.37 5.21 -16.99
C THR A 199 0.06 5.12 -16.20
N TYR A 200 -1.06 4.94 -16.90
CA TYR A 200 -2.37 4.70 -16.30
C TYR A 200 -2.73 3.22 -16.31
N ALA A 201 -3.83 2.85 -15.65
CA ALA A 201 -4.21 1.47 -15.39
C ALA A 201 -4.21 0.56 -16.63
N ASN A 202 -4.65 1.08 -17.78
CA ASN A 202 -4.66 0.33 -19.03
C ASN A 202 -3.26 0.20 -19.65
N ASP A 203 -2.37 1.16 -19.43
CA ASP A 203 -1.01 1.16 -19.98
C ASP A 203 -0.14 0.09 -19.33
N TYR A 204 -0.45 -0.31 -18.09
CA TYR A 204 0.24 -1.40 -17.41
C TYR A 204 0.21 -2.72 -18.20
N ARG A 205 -0.85 -2.94 -18.99
CA ARG A 205 -1.05 -4.13 -19.83
C ARG A 205 0.03 -4.31 -20.90
N THR A 206 0.65 -3.20 -21.31
CA THR A 206 1.74 -3.13 -22.29
C THR A 206 2.99 -2.48 -21.71
N PHE A 207 3.10 -2.39 -20.39
CA PHE A 207 4.25 -1.78 -19.73
C PHE A 207 5.52 -2.57 -20.05
N PRO A 208 6.69 -1.91 -20.18
CA PRO A 208 7.92 -2.59 -20.55
C PRO A 208 8.19 -3.83 -19.69
N SER A 209 8.56 -4.94 -20.33
CA SER A 209 8.90 -6.19 -19.65
C SER A 209 7.76 -6.83 -18.83
N THR A 210 6.51 -6.59 -19.21
CA THR A 210 5.35 -7.25 -18.61
C THR A 210 4.71 -8.28 -19.53
N LYS A 211 3.87 -9.15 -18.97
CA LYS A 211 3.02 -10.07 -19.74
C LYS A 211 1.64 -10.14 -19.10
N GLU A 212 0.62 -9.74 -19.84
CA GLU A 212 -0.77 -9.94 -19.45
C GLU A 212 -1.22 -11.39 -19.67
N LEU A 213 -2.00 -11.90 -18.72
CA LEU A 213 -2.73 -13.16 -18.83
C LEU A 213 -4.17 -12.97 -18.35
N ALA A 214 -5.12 -13.62 -19.04
CA ALA A 214 -6.50 -13.68 -18.59
C ALA A 214 -6.57 -14.38 -17.22
N LEU A 215 -7.31 -13.82 -16.27
CA LEU A 215 -7.38 -14.37 -14.92
C LEU A 215 -8.07 -15.74 -14.91
N LYS A 216 -9.20 -15.85 -15.61
CA LYS A 216 -9.90 -17.12 -15.82
C LYS A 216 -8.99 -18.08 -16.58
N GLY A 217 -8.73 -19.24 -15.99
CA GLY A 217 -7.88 -20.28 -16.56
C GLY A 217 -6.38 -20.14 -16.28
N ASN A 218 -5.91 -19.02 -15.70
CA ASN A 218 -4.50 -18.82 -15.35
C ASN A 218 -4.28 -18.38 -13.89
N VAL A 219 -5.32 -18.45 -13.04
CA VAL A 219 -5.29 -17.94 -11.66
C VAL A 219 -4.17 -18.57 -10.80
N ASP A 220 -3.79 -19.81 -11.09
CA ASP A 220 -2.72 -20.51 -10.37
C ASP A 220 -1.32 -20.01 -10.72
N LEU A 221 -1.17 -19.24 -11.81
CA LEU A 221 0.09 -18.63 -12.23
C LEU A 221 0.36 -17.27 -11.56
N ILE A 222 -0.60 -16.74 -10.79
CA ILE A 222 -0.45 -15.47 -10.07
C ILE A 222 0.62 -15.61 -9.00
N ARG A 223 1.54 -14.64 -8.95
CA ARG A 223 2.57 -14.52 -7.91
C ARG A 223 2.38 -13.24 -7.11
N VAL A 224 2.89 -13.23 -5.88
CA VAL A 224 2.99 -12.01 -5.08
C VAL A 224 3.87 -11.00 -5.81
N GLY A 225 3.41 -9.75 -5.88
CA GLY A 225 3.99 -8.67 -6.69
C GLY A 225 3.44 -8.57 -8.11
N ASP A 226 2.70 -9.56 -8.61
CA ASP A 226 2.00 -9.38 -9.89
C ASP A 226 0.88 -8.36 -9.76
N LEU A 227 0.53 -7.71 -10.88
CA LEU A 227 -0.59 -6.77 -10.89
C LEU A 227 -1.87 -7.50 -11.30
N ILE A 228 -3.02 -7.07 -10.80
CA ILE A 228 -4.34 -7.57 -11.19
C ILE A 228 -5.23 -6.41 -11.60
N GLY A 229 -5.99 -6.55 -12.69
CA GLY A 229 -6.74 -5.42 -13.24
C GLY A 229 -8.00 -5.77 -14.02
N PHE A 230 -8.69 -4.71 -14.40
CA PHE A 230 -9.77 -4.66 -15.38
C PHE A 230 -9.68 -3.32 -16.13
N PRO A 231 -10.34 -3.14 -17.29
CA PRO A 231 -10.26 -1.89 -18.03
C PRO A 231 -10.55 -0.66 -17.14
N GLY A 232 -9.56 0.22 -17.01
CA GLY A 232 -9.64 1.43 -16.16
C GLY A 232 -9.14 1.26 -14.72
N HIS A 233 -8.71 0.07 -14.30
CA HIS A 233 -8.25 -0.15 -12.92
C HIS A 233 -7.12 -1.17 -12.79
N ILE A 234 -6.24 -0.96 -11.80
CA ILE A 234 -5.09 -1.81 -11.53
C ILE A 234 -4.84 -1.91 -10.02
N ALA A 235 -4.37 -3.06 -9.57
CA ALA A 235 -4.06 -3.38 -8.19
C ALA A 235 -2.81 -4.29 -8.14
N ILE A 236 -2.24 -4.49 -6.95
CA ILE A 236 -1.06 -5.35 -6.76
C ILE A 236 -1.36 -6.49 -5.79
N VAL A 237 -0.96 -7.71 -6.15
CA VAL A 237 -1.03 -8.88 -5.27
C VAL A 237 0.04 -8.75 -4.19
N ILE A 238 -0.38 -8.70 -2.92
CA ILE A 238 0.53 -8.54 -1.78
C ILE A 238 0.74 -9.82 -0.98
N GLY A 239 -0.13 -10.83 -1.16
CA GLY A 239 -0.01 -12.12 -0.47
C GLY A 239 -0.83 -13.23 -1.11
N ILE A 240 -0.37 -14.46 -0.98
CA ILE A 240 -1.11 -15.68 -1.36
C ILE A 240 -0.98 -16.70 -0.22
N LYS A 241 -2.10 -17.18 0.32
CA LYS A 241 -2.15 -18.23 1.36
C LYS A 241 -3.08 -19.35 0.90
N GLY A 242 -2.48 -20.43 0.39
CA GLY A 242 -3.23 -21.47 -0.32
C GLY A 242 -4.02 -20.88 -1.49
N ASP A 243 -5.34 -21.04 -1.46
CA ASP A 243 -6.23 -20.50 -2.50
C ASP A 243 -6.63 -19.04 -2.26
N LEU A 244 -6.30 -18.44 -1.12
CA LEU A 244 -6.65 -17.05 -0.82
C LEU A 244 -5.60 -16.10 -1.40
N VAL A 245 -6.03 -15.21 -2.29
CA VAL A 245 -5.21 -14.12 -2.83
C VAL A 245 -5.57 -12.84 -2.10
N VAL A 246 -4.56 -12.13 -1.59
CA VAL A 246 -4.69 -10.81 -0.97
C VAL A 246 -4.02 -9.78 -1.88
N TYR A 247 -4.73 -8.72 -2.21
CA TYR A 247 -4.24 -7.66 -3.08
C TYR A 247 -4.58 -6.28 -2.50
N ALA A 248 -3.75 -5.30 -2.81
CA ALA A 248 -3.94 -3.91 -2.42
C ALA A 248 -4.32 -3.06 -3.63
N SER A 249 -5.29 -2.17 -3.44
CA SER A 249 -5.79 -1.29 -4.50
C SER A 249 -6.21 0.07 -3.97
N ALA A 250 -5.98 1.12 -4.76
CA ALA A 250 -6.54 2.45 -4.51
C ALA A 250 -7.90 2.57 -5.22
N GLU A 251 -8.98 2.50 -4.45
CA GLU A 251 -10.35 2.33 -4.94
C GLU A 251 -11.12 3.66 -4.87
N GLY A 252 -11.34 4.31 -6.02
CA GLY A 252 -12.08 5.57 -6.10
C GLY A 252 -13.60 5.41 -6.22
N GLY A 253 -14.05 4.40 -6.96
CA GLY A 253 -15.48 4.18 -7.23
C GLY A 253 -16.14 5.32 -8.02
N SER A 254 -17.47 5.30 -8.07
CA SER A 254 -18.30 6.32 -8.75
C SER A 254 -18.85 7.39 -7.79
N ALA A 255 -18.44 7.37 -6.53
CA ALA A 255 -18.90 8.28 -5.48
C ALA A 255 -17.76 8.62 -4.51
N TYR A 256 -17.59 9.91 -4.23
CA TYR A 256 -16.66 10.41 -3.23
C TYR A 256 -17.10 9.97 -1.81
N PRO A 257 -16.17 9.63 -0.89
CA PRO A 257 -14.70 9.69 -1.02
C PRO A 257 -14.03 8.42 -1.58
N GLY A 258 -14.82 7.49 -2.12
CA GLY A 258 -14.32 6.16 -2.47
C GLY A 258 -13.88 5.36 -1.25
N LYS A 259 -12.98 4.39 -1.45
CA LYS A 259 -12.38 3.58 -0.39
C LYS A 259 -10.89 3.86 -0.17
N GLY A 260 -10.23 4.59 -1.07
CA GLY A 260 -8.78 4.83 -0.97
C GLY A 260 -7.96 3.53 -1.06
N ILE A 261 -6.72 3.54 -0.56
CA ILE A 261 -5.83 2.39 -0.58
C ILE A 261 -6.28 1.35 0.45
N SER A 262 -6.91 0.29 -0.04
CA SER A 262 -7.46 -0.80 0.76
C SER A 262 -6.85 -2.13 0.37
N TRP A 263 -6.83 -3.08 1.30
CA TRP A 263 -6.62 -4.48 0.97
C TRP A 263 -7.96 -5.16 0.65
N LEU A 264 -7.92 -6.13 -0.26
CA LEU A 264 -9.04 -6.95 -0.69
C LEU A 264 -8.58 -8.40 -0.86
N THR A 265 -9.54 -9.31 -0.91
CA THR A 265 -9.26 -10.73 -1.10
C THR A 265 -10.17 -11.38 -2.13
N PHE A 266 -9.70 -12.46 -2.74
CA PHE A 266 -10.54 -13.41 -3.46
C PHE A 266 -9.96 -14.83 -3.30
N ASN A 267 -10.81 -15.85 -3.40
CA ASN A 267 -10.39 -17.25 -3.34
C ASN A 267 -10.36 -17.85 -4.75
N LYS A 268 -9.22 -18.41 -5.16
CA LYS A 268 -9.00 -18.97 -6.50
C LYS A 268 -9.99 -20.06 -6.88
N LYS A 269 -10.45 -20.87 -5.91
CA LYS A 269 -11.34 -22.02 -6.14
C LYS A 269 -12.81 -21.65 -6.17
N THR A 270 -13.22 -20.69 -5.33
CA THR A 270 -14.65 -20.39 -5.13
C THR A 270 -15.12 -19.15 -5.89
N ILE A 271 -14.22 -18.39 -6.51
CA ILE A 271 -14.59 -17.17 -7.22
C ILE A 271 -15.31 -17.49 -8.55
N ASP A 272 -16.43 -16.82 -8.78
CA ASP A 272 -17.11 -16.81 -10.08
C ASP A 272 -16.41 -15.78 -11.00
N PHE A 273 -15.49 -16.25 -11.84
CA PHE A 273 -14.70 -15.38 -12.73
C PHE A 273 -15.53 -14.60 -13.75
N ASP A 274 -16.74 -15.07 -14.08
CA ASP A 274 -17.60 -14.36 -15.03
C ASP A 274 -18.18 -13.10 -14.37
N LYS A 275 -18.47 -13.15 -13.07
CA LYS A 275 -18.94 -12.00 -12.27
C LYS A 275 -17.84 -11.22 -11.57
N PHE A 276 -16.66 -11.80 -11.38
CA PHE A 276 -15.57 -11.15 -10.66
C PHE A 276 -15.09 -9.90 -11.41
N THR A 277 -14.89 -8.80 -10.70
CA THR A 277 -14.55 -7.51 -11.31
C THR A 277 -13.23 -7.54 -12.06
N TYR A 278 -12.21 -8.17 -11.49
CA TYR A 278 -10.88 -8.27 -12.08
C TYR A 278 -10.83 -9.37 -13.14
N LYS A 279 -10.28 -9.03 -14.31
CA LYS A 279 -10.36 -9.87 -15.52
C LYS A 279 -9.00 -10.40 -15.98
N TYR A 280 -7.93 -9.72 -15.64
CA TYR A 280 -6.58 -10.11 -16.02
C TYR A 280 -5.59 -9.90 -14.87
N PHE A 281 -4.44 -10.53 -14.99
CA PHE A 281 -3.26 -10.19 -14.19
C PHE A 281 -2.05 -10.01 -15.10
N ILE A 282 -1.06 -9.29 -14.59
CA ILE A 282 0.14 -8.88 -15.32
C ILE A 282 1.33 -9.44 -14.55
N GLN A 283 2.05 -10.34 -15.20
CA GLN A 283 3.29 -10.90 -14.65
C GLN A 283 4.37 -9.82 -14.65
N MET A 284 4.96 -9.60 -13.48
CA MET A 284 5.93 -8.52 -13.27
C MET A 284 7.38 -9.00 -13.20
N ASN A 285 7.64 -10.28 -13.51
CA ASN A 285 8.91 -10.90 -13.18
C ASN A 285 10.13 -10.18 -13.80
N LYS A 286 10.03 -9.92 -15.11
CA LYS A 286 11.12 -9.24 -15.82
C LYS A 286 11.29 -7.77 -15.40
N VAL A 287 10.24 -7.11 -14.88
CA VAL A 287 10.35 -5.76 -14.30
C VAL A 287 11.17 -5.80 -13.01
N TYR A 288 11.03 -6.87 -12.23
CA TYR A 288 11.79 -7.08 -10.99
C TYR A 288 13.17 -7.71 -11.21
N GLY A 289 13.44 -8.23 -12.40
CA GLY A 289 14.70 -8.93 -12.70
C GLY A 289 14.79 -10.31 -12.09
N ASP A 290 13.64 -10.99 -11.89
CA ASP A 290 13.55 -12.40 -11.48
C ASP A 290 13.06 -13.33 -12.61
#